data_AF-T0Q4K5-F1
#
_entry.id   AF-T0Q4K5-F1
#
_cell.length_a   1.000
_cell.length_b   1.000
_cell.length_c   1.000
_cell.angle_alpha   90.00
_cell.angle_beta   90.00
_cell.angle_gamma   90.00
#
_symmetry.space_group_name_H-M   'P 1'
#
loop_
_entity.id
_entity.type
_entity.pdbx_description
1 polymer ?
#
loop_
_entity_poly.entity_id
_entity_poly.type
_entity_poly.pdbx_seq_one_letter_code
_entity_poly.pdbx_strand_id
1 'polypeptide(L)'
;MGRSVAAPPALLDGLLLATLCAECVSLVYILERDLLFTLLGMLLMVAVAIFAVKASFGVGGAWFSRTFLKHLGDPLKKRTTLKKFTEQSWQLAIHVSMTALELVVLADKTWWADTRSMWNPKSVTCDFPTHDYLTELLYMAQLAIWIYTAFSCKFLEEIRKDYAVMMTHHVVTIALVSWSYAQGYLPIGVLILLVHDASDIPVDLMKMANYLKLGGPRGFFLTEILFAIVLSMWFVVRLYLFPTKLINSAFWENREACMATLAEAHDLRILSFPGVPMWFGFNALLLTLFALHIWWGFLLVRLLVTVMTKTAHDTAKEEYEGTSSDDDGDDAKDKTD
;
A
#
# COMPACT_ATOMS: atom_id res chain seq x y z
N MET A 1 31.11 11.23 -4.47
CA MET A 1 30.31 11.50 -5.70
C MET A 1 29.33 10.35 -5.90
N GLY A 2 28.16 10.40 -5.24
CA GLY A 2 27.15 9.34 -5.31
C GLY A 2 26.42 9.39 -6.65
N ARG A 3 26.29 8.26 -7.35
CA ARG A 3 25.48 8.17 -8.59
C ARG A 3 24.03 8.52 -8.25
N SER A 4 23.48 9.58 -8.87
CA SER A 4 22.05 9.82 -8.81
C SER A 4 21.32 8.60 -9.36
N VAL A 5 20.16 8.25 -8.78
CA VAL A 5 19.30 7.22 -9.34
C VAL A 5 18.97 7.61 -10.78
N ALA A 6 19.17 6.69 -11.73
CA ALA A 6 18.85 6.95 -13.11
C ALA A 6 17.35 7.18 -13.25
N ALA A 7 16.96 8.20 -14.02
CA ALA A 7 15.56 8.44 -14.33
C ALA A 7 14.94 7.19 -15.00
N PRO A 8 13.67 6.88 -14.74
CA PRO A 8 12.98 5.79 -15.42
C PRO A 8 13.00 6.01 -16.94
N PRO A 9 12.94 4.93 -17.75
CA PRO A 9 12.81 5.07 -19.20
C PRO A 9 11.62 5.95 -19.55
N ALA A 10 11.84 7.02 -20.32
CA ALA A 10 10.83 8.04 -20.60
C ALA A 10 9.53 7.47 -21.21
N LEU A 11 9.66 6.42 -22.04
CA LEU A 11 8.50 5.72 -22.60
C LEU A 11 7.65 5.04 -21.52
N LEU A 12 8.29 4.32 -20.60
CA LEU A 12 7.60 3.62 -19.52
C LEU A 12 6.91 4.61 -18.58
N ASP A 13 7.63 5.67 -18.20
CA ASP A 13 7.10 6.72 -17.34
C ASP A 13 5.92 7.46 -18.00
N GLY A 14 6.04 7.79 -19.28
CA GLY A 14 4.96 8.41 -20.06
C GLY A 14 3.72 7.52 -20.18
N LEU A 15 3.90 6.21 -20.39
CA LEU A 15 2.81 5.24 -20.42
C LEU A 15 2.10 5.14 -19.07
N LEU A 16 2.84 5.03 -17.97
CA LEU A 16 2.25 4.95 -16.63
C LEU A 16 1.45 6.22 -16.28
N LEU A 17 1.99 7.40 -16.60
CA LEU A 17 1.29 8.66 -16.37
C LEU A 17 0.04 8.80 -17.26
N ALA A 18 0.13 8.40 -18.54
CA ALA A 18 -1.02 8.42 -19.44
C ALA A 18 -2.14 7.50 -18.94
N THR A 19 -1.81 6.30 -18.46
CA THR A 19 -2.77 5.37 -17.88
C THR A 19 -3.40 5.96 -16.61
N LEU A 20 -2.59 6.52 -15.70
CA LEU A 20 -3.10 7.18 -14.49
C LEU A 20 -4.09 8.31 -14.83
N CYS A 21 -3.75 9.16 -15.82
CA CYS A 21 -4.65 10.21 -16.27
C CYS A 21 -5.94 9.66 -16.87
N ALA A 22 -5.85 8.59 -17.67
CA ALA A 22 -7.02 7.94 -18.25
C ALA A 22 -7.94 7.34 -17.16
N GLU A 23 -7.38 6.75 -16.12
CA GLU A 23 -8.13 6.26 -14.96
C GLU A 23 -8.82 7.40 -14.22
N CYS A 24 -8.12 8.51 -13.94
CA CYS A 24 -8.75 9.67 -13.31
C CYS A 24 -9.89 10.26 -14.15
N VAL A 25 -9.75 10.29 -15.48
CA VAL A 25 -10.83 10.69 -16.40
C VAL A 25 -11.98 9.69 -16.37
N SER A 26 -11.70 8.39 -16.30
CA SER A 26 -12.74 7.35 -16.24
C SER A 26 -13.65 7.49 -15.01
N LEU A 27 -13.13 8.01 -13.89
CA LEU A 27 -13.91 8.23 -12.66
C LEU A 27 -15.10 9.16 -12.87
N VAL A 28 -14.99 10.14 -13.77
CA VAL A 28 -16.09 11.07 -14.12
C VAL A 28 -17.28 10.33 -14.73
N TYR A 29 -17.04 9.17 -15.34
CA TYR A 29 -18.08 8.32 -15.94
C TYR A 29 -18.53 7.18 -15.01
N ILE A 30 -17.69 6.78 -14.05
CA ILE A 30 -17.98 5.70 -13.11
C ILE A 30 -18.79 6.21 -11.91
N LEU A 31 -18.45 7.38 -11.38
CA LEU A 31 -19.00 7.88 -10.13
C LEU A 31 -20.20 8.80 -10.35
N GLU A 32 -21.18 8.70 -9.46
CA GLU A 32 -22.26 9.66 -9.36
C GLU A 32 -21.73 11.05 -8.99
N ARG A 33 -22.51 12.09 -9.32
CA ARG A 33 -22.05 13.49 -9.20
C ARG A 33 -21.70 13.89 -7.76
N ASP A 34 -22.49 13.45 -6.80
CA ASP A 34 -22.28 13.66 -5.37
C ASP A 34 -21.04 12.93 -4.84
N LEU A 35 -20.79 11.70 -5.31
CA LEU A 35 -19.57 10.95 -5.00
C LEU A 35 -18.33 11.57 -5.62
N LEU A 36 -18.44 12.15 -6.83
CA LEU A 36 -17.35 12.94 -7.41
C LEU A 36 -17.01 14.16 -6.56
N PHE A 37 -17.99 14.90 -6.05
CA PHE A 37 -17.73 16.00 -5.14
C PHE A 37 -17.13 15.53 -3.81
N THR A 38 -17.59 14.38 -3.31
CA THR A 38 -17.03 13.74 -2.11
C THR A 38 -15.56 13.39 -2.33
N LEU A 39 -15.21 12.75 -3.46
CA LEU A 39 -13.83 12.42 -3.83
C LEU A 39 -12.95 13.67 -3.92
N LEU A 40 -13.42 14.74 -4.57
CA LEU A 40 -12.69 16.00 -4.68
C LEU A 40 -12.47 16.66 -3.31
N GLY A 41 -13.49 16.64 -2.44
CA GLY A 41 -13.36 17.12 -1.06
C GLY A 41 -12.35 16.28 -0.26
N MET A 42 -12.36 14.96 -0.45
CA MET A 42 -11.43 14.04 0.20
C MET A 42 -9.99 14.23 -0.26
N LEU A 43 -9.74 14.53 -1.54
CA LEU A 43 -8.39 14.85 -2.03
C LEU A 43 -7.79 16.05 -1.29
N LEU A 44 -8.59 17.12 -1.10
CA LEU A 44 -8.16 18.28 -0.32
C LEU A 44 -7.94 17.94 1.15
N MET A 45 -8.86 17.18 1.75
CA MET A 45 -8.75 16.74 3.14
C MET A 45 -7.49 15.90 3.37
N VAL A 46 -7.18 14.95 2.48
CA VAL A 46 -5.98 14.11 2.53
C VAL A 46 -4.72 14.98 2.50
N ALA A 47 -4.65 15.95 1.59
CA ALA A 47 -3.51 16.86 1.52
C ALA A 47 -3.30 17.65 2.83
N VAL A 48 -4.39 18.17 3.42
CA VAL A 48 -4.35 18.89 4.70
C VAL A 48 -3.96 17.96 5.85
N ALA A 49 -4.52 16.76 5.90
CA ALA A 49 -4.22 15.76 6.92
C ALA A 49 -2.75 15.34 6.87
N ILE A 50 -2.20 15.07 5.68
CA ILE A 50 -0.78 14.73 5.51
C ILE A 50 0.12 15.86 5.99
N PHE A 51 -0.19 17.12 5.65
CA PHE A 51 0.56 18.26 6.16
C PHE A 51 0.52 18.34 7.70
N ALA A 52 -0.66 18.18 8.30
CA ALA A 52 -0.84 18.22 9.75
C ALA A 52 -0.10 17.07 10.46
N VAL A 53 -0.14 15.86 9.92
CA VAL A 53 0.59 14.69 10.45
C VAL A 53 2.09 14.92 10.36
N LYS A 54 2.61 15.34 9.19
CA LYS A 54 4.04 15.63 9.02
C LYS A 54 4.53 16.71 9.97
N ALA A 55 3.76 17.79 10.17
CA ALA A 55 4.11 18.85 11.10
C ALA A 55 4.12 18.36 12.56
N SER A 56 3.09 17.61 12.98
CA SER A 56 2.98 17.10 14.35
C SER A 56 4.07 16.07 14.67
N PHE A 57 4.34 15.12 13.78
CA PHE A 57 5.43 14.15 13.93
C PHE A 57 6.81 14.80 13.78
N GLY A 58 6.94 15.87 13.00
CA GLY A 58 8.17 16.64 12.91
C GLY A 58 8.55 17.27 14.25
N VAL A 59 7.61 17.95 14.89
CA VAL A 59 7.83 18.58 16.20
C VAL A 59 7.94 17.53 17.31
N GLY A 60 6.97 16.62 17.39
CA GLY A 60 6.89 15.60 18.43
C GLY A 60 8.02 14.57 18.33
N GLY A 61 8.35 14.12 17.12
CA GLY A 61 9.45 13.19 16.87
C GLY A 61 10.81 13.81 17.20
N ALA A 62 11.08 15.04 16.78
CA ALA A 62 12.31 15.74 17.15
C ALA A 62 12.41 15.95 18.67
N TRP A 63 11.30 16.31 19.34
CA TRP A 63 11.25 16.39 20.80
C TRP A 63 11.51 15.05 21.49
N PHE A 64 10.93 13.96 20.96
CA PHE A 64 11.14 12.62 21.52
C PHE A 64 12.59 12.17 21.36
N SER A 65 13.16 12.34 20.17
CA SER A 65 14.53 11.96 19.84
C SER A 65 15.55 12.69 20.74
N ARG A 66 15.42 14.01 20.85
CA ARG A 66 16.31 14.83 21.70
C ARG A 66 16.13 14.58 23.18
N THR A 67 15.00 14.03 23.64
CA THR A 67 14.71 13.88 25.08
C THR A 67 15.04 12.48 25.57
N PHE A 68 14.56 11.45 24.86
CA PHE A 68 14.66 10.06 25.29
C PHE A 68 15.76 9.28 24.56
N LEU A 69 16.12 9.68 23.34
CA LEU A 69 17.08 8.95 22.49
C LEU A 69 18.47 9.60 22.43
N LYS A 70 18.82 10.45 23.42
CA LYS A 70 20.18 11.04 23.52
C LYS A 70 21.26 9.97 23.60
N HIS A 71 20.98 8.85 24.27
CA HIS A 71 21.90 7.71 24.37
C HIS A 71 22.16 7.02 23.01
N LEU A 72 21.33 7.30 21.99
CA LEU A 72 21.50 6.88 20.60
C LEU A 72 22.01 8.01 19.69
N GLY A 73 22.40 9.15 20.27
CA GLY A 73 22.97 10.29 19.56
C GLY A 73 21.95 11.23 18.92
N ASP A 74 20.73 11.33 19.47
CA ASP A 74 19.62 12.14 18.90
C ASP A 74 19.38 11.81 17.40
N PRO A 75 18.88 10.59 17.10
CA PRO A 75 18.74 10.06 15.74
C PRO A 75 18.09 11.01 14.71
N LEU A 76 17.13 11.84 15.14
CA LEU A 76 16.40 12.75 14.26
C LEU A 76 17.00 14.15 14.19
N LYS A 77 18.20 14.39 14.76
CA LYS A 77 18.91 15.67 14.65
C LYS A 77 19.21 16.05 13.19
N LYS A 78 19.52 15.06 12.35
CA LYS A 78 19.78 15.28 10.91
C LYS A 78 18.46 15.55 10.19
N ARG A 79 18.40 16.67 9.44
CA ARG A 79 17.20 17.09 8.69
C ARG A 79 16.72 16.02 7.70
N THR A 80 17.63 15.29 7.07
CA THR A 80 17.29 14.24 6.10
C THR A 80 16.63 13.03 6.77
N THR A 81 17.13 12.59 7.93
CA THR A 81 16.48 11.54 8.73
C THR A 81 15.11 11.98 9.24
N LEU A 82 15.00 13.22 9.74
CA LEU A 82 13.72 13.76 10.19
C LEU A 82 12.70 13.84 9.04
N LYS A 83 13.12 14.29 7.84
CA LYS A 83 12.27 14.29 6.65
C LYS A 83 11.73 12.89 6.37
N LYS A 84 12.61 11.89 6.25
CA LYS A 84 12.22 10.49 6.00
C LYS A 84 11.28 9.93 7.08
N PHE A 85 11.54 10.25 8.35
CA PHE A 85 10.66 9.88 9.47
C PHE A 85 9.26 10.50 9.31
N THR A 86 9.17 11.78 8.96
CA THR A 86 7.87 12.43 8.72
C THR A 86 7.16 11.93 7.46
N GLU A 87 7.89 11.61 6.39
CA GLU A 87 7.30 10.96 5.20
C GLU A 87 6.73 9.58 5.53
N GLN A 88 7.35 8.82 6.43
CA GLN A 88 6.79 7.54 6.86
C GLN A 88 5.59 7.72 7.80
N SER A 89 5.58 8.77 8.63
CA SER A 89 4.54 8.96 9.65
C SER A 89 3.13 9.17 9.07
N TRP A 90 3.01 9.81 7.90
CA TRP A 90 1.69 10.01 7.29
C TRP A 90 1.16 8.72 6.65
N GLN A 91 2.04 7.86 6.14
CA GLN A 91 1.66 6.51 5.68
C GLN A 91 1.14 5.68 6.85
N LEU A 92 1.84 5.70 7.99
CA LEU A 92 1.37 5.05 9.23
C LEU A 92 -0.01 5.55 9.66
N ALA A 93 -0.20 6.87 9.69
CA ALA A 93 -1.46 7.47 10.11
C ALA A 93 -2.61 7.03 9.19
N ILE A 94 -2.38 6.98 7.88
CA ILE A 94 -3.35 6.50 6.90
C ILE A 94 -3.67 5.02 7.15
N HIS A 95 -2.68 4.12 7.14
CA HIS A 95 -2.92 2.69 7.29
C HIS A 95 -3.63 2.37 8.61
N VAL A 96 -3.28 3.03 9.73
CA VAL A 96 -3.97 2.86 11.01
C VAL A 96 -5.42 3.35 10.93
N SER A 97 -5.65 4.54 10.38
CA SER A 97 -7.00 5.12 10.30
C SER A 97 -7.93 4.37 9.35
N MET A 98 -7.42 3.91 8.20
CA MET A 98 -8.18 3.15 7.22
C MET A 98 -8.44 1.72 7.71
N THR A 99 -7.45 1.04 8.30
CA THR A 99 -7.67 -0.26 8.98
C THR A 99 -8.78 -0.15 10.01
N ALA A 100 -8.80 0.91 10.82
CA ALA A 100 -9.86 1.12 11.81
C ALA A 100 -11.24 1.30 11.15
N LEU A 101 -11.32 2.09 10.07
CA LEU A 101 -12.57 2.30 9.32
C LEU A 101 -13.05 1.01 8.65
N GLU A 102 -12.16 0.22 8.06
CA GLU A 102 -12.48 -1.07 7.44
C GLU A 102 -13.00 -2.07 8.46
N LEU A 103 -12.41 -2.13 9.66
CA LEU A 103 -12.91 -2.96 10.75
C LEU A 103 -14.31 -2.53 11.20
N VAL A 104 -14.62 -1.22 11.17
CA VAL A 104 -15.98 -0.71 11.45
C VAL A 104 -16.95 -1.13 10.34
N VAL A 105 -16.57 -1.01 9.07
CA VAL A 105 -17.40 -1.45 7.92
C VAL A 105 -17.67 -2.95 7.95
N LEU A 106 -16.72 -3.74 8.46
CA LEU A 106 -16.82 -5.21 8.53
C LEU A 106 -17.48 -5.72 9.81
N ALA A 107 -17.78 -4.87 10.79
CA ALA A 107 -18.18 -5.29 12.13
C ALA A 107 -19.44 -6.18 12.17
N ASP A 108 -20.37 -5.95 11.23
CA ASP A 108 -21.62 -6.68 11.09
C ASP A 108 -21.63 -7.63 9.87
N LYS A 109 -20.50 -7.81 9.18
CA LYS A 109 -20.42 -8.56 7.92
C LYS A 109 -19.83 -9.95 8.13
N THR A 110 -20.41 -10.95 7.45
CA THR A 110 -19.91 -12.34 7.47
C THR A 110 -18.77 -12.60 6.49
N TRP A 111 -18.39 -11.60 5.67
CA TRP A 111 -17.53 -11.76 4.49
C TRP A 111 -16.18 -12.42 4.79
N TRP A 112 -15.59 -12.15 5.96
CA TRP A 112 -14.35 -12.80 6.33
C TRP A 112 -14.55 -14.28 6.70
N ALA A 113 -15.63 -14.63 7.39
CA ALA A 113 -15.89 -16.00 7.83
C ALA A 113 -16.40 -16.88 6.68
N ASP A 114 -17.25 -16.32 5.82
CA ASP A 114 -17.80 -16.96 4.63
C ASP A 114 -17.66 -16.03 3.43
N THR A 115 -16.65 -16.29 2.60
CA THR A 115 -16.36 -15.48 1.42
C THR A 115 -17.42 -15.60 0.33
N ARG A 116 -18.23 -16.67 0.34
CA ARG A 116 -19.37 -16.79 -0.60
C ARG A 116 -20.45 -15.75 -0.34
N SER A 117 -20.58 -15.28 0.90
CA SER A 117 -21.55 -14.24 1.28
C SER A 117 -21.24 -12.85 0.67
N MET A 118 -20.09 -12.69 0.02
CA MET A 118 -19.72 -11.47 -0.73
C MET A 118 -20.36 -11.37 -2.11
N TRP A 119 -20.98 -12.45 -2.60
CA TRP A 119 -21.49 -12.53 -3.97
C TRP A 119 -23.00 -12.71 -3.94
N ASN A 120 -23.72 -11.95 -4.77
CA ASN A 120 -25.17 -12.05 -4.85
C ASN A 120 -25.62 -13.11 -5.87
N PRO A 121 -26.08 -14.31 -5.45
CA PRO A 121 -26.49 -15.36 -6.38
C PRO A 121 -27.78 -15.03 -7.13
N LYS A 122 -28.50 -13.98 -6.73
CA LYS A 122 -29.74 -13.54 -7.39
C LYS A 122 -29.48 -12.54 -8.53
N SER A 123 -28.25 -12.09 -8.69
CA SER A 123 -27.84 -11.18 -9.77
C SER A 123 -26.96 -11.90 -10.78
N VAL A 124 -27.25 -11.71 -12.07
CA VAL A 124 -26.40 -12.22 -13.17
C VAL A 124 -25.01 -11.56 -13.15
N THR A 125 -24.92 -10.38 -12.56
CA THR A 125 -23.69 -9.59 -12.39
C THR A 125 -23.05 -9.75 -11.01
N CYS A 126 -23.56 -10.64 -10.15
CA CYS A 126 -23.09 -10.88 -8.78
C CYS A 126 -23.10 -9.69 -7.82
N ASP A 127 -23.60 -8.54 -8.25
CA ASP A 127 -23.59 -7.30 -7.50
C ASP A 127 -24.77 -7.21 -6.53
N PHE A 128 -24.59 -6.41 -5.49
CA PHE A 128 -25.68 -5.98 -4.62
C PHE A 128 -26.20 -4.62 -5.11
N PRO A 129 -27.53 -4.43 -5.20
CA PRO A 129 -28.11 -3.22 -5.79
C PRO A 129 -27.92 -1.95 -4.94
N THR A 130 -27.52 -2.10 -3.68
CA THR A 130 -27.31 -1.00 -2.73
C THR A 130 -26.09 -1.29 -1.86
N HIS A 131 -25.30 -0.25 -1.59
CA HIS A 131 -24.17 -0.31 -0.68
C HIS A 131 -24.39 0.59 0.53
N ASP A 132 -23.82 0.20 1.66
CA ASP A 132 -23.89 1.00 2.87
C ASP A 132 -23.06 2.28 2.69
N TYR A 133 -23.58 3.42 3.14
CA TYR A 133 -22.91 4.72 3.05
C TYR A 133 -21.45 4.70 3.54
N LEU A 134 -21.16 3.98 4.64
CA LEU A 134 -19.79 3.87 5.16
C LEU A 134 -18.86 3.12 4.20
N THR A 135 -19.37 2.15 3.43
CA THR A 135 -18.60 1.45 2.41
C THR A 135 -18.26 2.38 1.25
N GLU A 136 -19.23 3.18 0.79
CA GLU A 136 -18.99 4.16 -0.27
C GLU A 136 -18.00 5.26 0.19
N LEU A 137 -18.16 5.76 1.41
CA LEU A 137 -17.27 6.72 2.02
C LEU A 137 -15.84 6.18 2.13
N LEU A 138 -15.67 4.92 2.56
CA LEU A 138 -14.38 4.22 2.61
C LEU A 138 -13.74 4.15 1.21
N TYR A 139 -14.53 3.79 0.18
CA TYR A 139 -14.04 3.73 -1.19
C TYR A 139 -13.57 5.09 -1.71
N MET A 140 -14.34 6.15 -1.46
CA MET A 140 -13.94 7.50 -1.86
C MET A 140 -12.67 7.96 -1.12
N ALA A 141 -12.55 7.60 0.16
CA ALA A 141 -11.38 7.93 0.96
C ALA A 141 -10.13 7.21 0.45
N GLN A 142 -10.21 5.90 0.22
CA GLN A 142 -9.09 5.10 -0.30
C GLN A 142 -8.68 5.55 -1.71
N LEU A 143 -9.65 5.85 -2.58
CA LEU A 143 -9.38 6.35 -3.91
C LEU A 143 -8.68 7.72 -3.86
N ALA A 144 -9.13 8.64 -3.00
CA ALA A 144 -8.46 9.93 -2.79
C ALA A 144 -7.01 9.76 -2.30
N ILE A 145 -6.81 8.86 -1.33
CA ILE A 145 -5.49 8.56 -0.76
C ILE A 145 -4.55 8.02 -1.85
N TRP A 146 -5.00 7.09 -2.68
CA TRP A 146 -4.16 6.48 -3.70
C TRP A 146 -3.87 7.42 -4.87
N ILE A 147 -4.84 8.24 -5.30
CA ILE A 147 -4.60 9.30 -6.29
C ILE A 147 -3.59 10.31 -5.75
N TYR A 148 -3.74 10.75 -4.49
CA TYR A 148 -2.80 11.66 -3.87
C TYR A 148 -1.40 11.03 -3.76
N THR A 149 -1.31 9.76 -3.37
CA THR A 149 -0.02 9.06 -3.23
C THR A 149 0.66 8.86 -4.57
N ALA A 150 -0.09 8.55 -5.63
CA ALA A 150 0.44 8.48 -6.99
C ALA A 150 0.99 9.85 -7.45
N PHE A 151 0.25 10.92 -7.19
CA PHE A 151 0.70 12.29 -7.45
C PHE A 151 1.96 12.64 -6.64
N SER A 152 2.00 12.29 -5.35
CA SER A 152 3.16 12.48 -4.48
C SER A 152 4.39 11.75 -5.01
N CYS A 153 4.24 10.46 -5.35
CA CYS A 153 5.29 9.61 -5.92
C CYS A 153 5.89 10.22 -7.20
N LYS A 154 5.06 10.86 -8.04
CA LYS A 154 5.50 11.46 -9.31
C LYS A 154 6.14 12.83 -9.16
N PHE A 155 5.53 13.72 -8.36
CA PHE A 155 5.79 15.15 -8.40
C PHE A 155 6.38 15.73 -7.12
N LEU A 156 6.23 15.06 -5.98
CA LEU A 156 6.62 15.59 -4.67
C LEU A 156 7.80 14.82 -4.06
N GLU A 157 7.91 13.54 -4.34
CA GLU A 157 8.91 12.64 -3.77
C GLU A 157 10.18 12.55 -4.63
N GLU A 158 11.29 12.20 -3.98
CA GLU A 158 12.54 11.92 -4.67
C GLU A 158 12.46 10.58 -5.42
N ILE A 159 12.88 10.55 -6.68
CA ILE A 159 12.83 9.33 -7.50
C ILE A 159 13.75 8.27 -6.88
N ARG A 160 13.15 7.16 -6.48
CA ARG A 160 13.83 5.97 -5.96
C ARG A 160 14.00 4.90 -7.04
N LYS A 161 14.87 3.91 -6.77
CA LYS A 161 15.16 2.80 -7.70
C LYS A 161 13.92 1.94 -8.01
N ASP A 162 12.95 1.92 -7.09
CA ASP A 162 11.70 1.17 -7.19
C ASP A 162 10.56 1.98 -7.85
N TYR A 163 10.82 3.20 -8.34
CA TYR A 163 9.80 4.11 -8.86
C TYR A 163 8.85 3.45 -9.86
N ALA A 164 9.37 2.73 -10.87
CA ALA A 164 8.53 2.11 -11.90
C ALA A 164 7.60 1.04 -11.31
N VAL A 165 8.08 0.28 -10.32
CA VAL A 165 7.31 -0.76 -9.63
C VAL A 165 6.22 -0.12 -8.77
N MET A 166 6.56 0.94 -8.02
CA MET A 166 5.60 1.68 -7.18
C MET A 166 4.55 2.43 -8.00
N MET A 167 4.94 3.06 -9.10
CA MET A 167 3.97 3.73 -9.98
C MET A 167 3.06 2.71 -10.68
N THR A 168 3.59 1.56 -11.10
CA THR A 168 2.76 0.45 -11.62
C THR A 168 1.77 -0.02 -10.55
N HIS A 169 2.22 -0.15 -9.31
CA HIS A 169 1.34 -0.48 -8.19
C HIS A 169 0.21 0.54 -8.03
N HIS A 170 0.49 1.85 -8.04
CA HIS A 170 -0.54 2.88 -7.92
C HIS A 170 -1.57 2.84 -9.04
N VAL A 171 -1.13 2.66 -10.28
CA VAL A 171 -2.04 2.48 -11.44
C VAL A 171 -2.93 1.24 -11.21
N VAL A 172 -2.33 0.10 -10.85
CA VAL A 172 -3.10 -1.13 -10.61
C VAL A 172 -4.09 -1.00 -9.45
N THR A 173 -3.71 -0.35 -8.34
CA THR A 173 -4.60 -0.20 -7.19
C THR A 173 -5.73 0.79 -7.46
N ILE A 174 -5.45 1.93 -8.10
CA ILE A 174 -6.49 2.87 -8.53
C ILE A 174 -7.48 2.18 -9.48
N ALA A 175 -7.00 1.42 -10.46
CA ALA A 175 -7.86 0.60 -11.32
C ALA A 175 -8.69 -0.41 -10.52
N LEU A 176 -8.10 -1.13 -9.56
CA LEU A 176 -8.80 -2.11 -8.73
C LEU A 176 -9.94 -1.48 -7.93
N VAL A 177 -9.73 -0.35 -7.24
CA VAL A 177 -10.81 0.29 -6.47
C VAL A 177 -11.86 0.89 -7.39
N SER A 178 -11.45 1.53 -8.48
CA SER A 178 -12.39 2.13 -9.44
C SER A 178 -13.29 1.09 -10.10
N TRP A 179 -12.70 -0.04 -10.54
CA TRP A 179 -13.46 -1.12 -11.17
C TRP A 179 -14.24 -1.95 -10.16
N SER A 180 -13.70 -2.12 -8.95
CA SER A 180 -14.44 -2.75 -7.86
C SER A 180 -15.75 -2.00 -7.60
N TYR A 181 -15.67 -0.66 -7.52
CA TYR A 181 -16.86 0.18 -7.38
C TYR A 181 -17.80 0.06 -8.59
N ALA A 182 -17.27 0.21 -9.82
CA ALA A 182 -18.06 0.18 -11.04
C ALA A 182 -18.82 -1.14 -11.27
N GLN A 183 -18.32 -2.26 -10.74
CA GLN A 183 -18.89 -3.60 -10.90
C GLN A 183 -19.62 -4.10 -9.65
N GLY A 184 -19.73 -3.30 -8.59
CA GLY A 184 -20.39 -3.72 -7.35
C GLY A 184 -19.60 -4.76 -6.53
N TYR A 185 -18.29 -4.89 -6.75
CA TYR A 185 -17.38 -5.80 -6.04
C TYR A 185 -16.93 -5.25 -4.68
N LEU A 186 -17.72 -4.36 -4.09
CA LEU A 186 -17.35 -3.66 -2.87
C LEU A 186 -16.99 -4.61 -1.72
N PRO A 187 -17.75 -5.69 -1.43
CA PRO A 187 -17.45 -6.61 -0.33
C PRO A 187 -16.04 -7.22 -0.39
N ILE A 188 -15.65 -7.78 -1.54
CA ILE A 188 -14.29 -8.34 -1.71
C ILE A 188 -13.24 -7.24 -1.64
N GLY A 189 -13.51 -6.07 -2.22
CA GLY A 189 -12.56 -4.98 -2.21
C GLY A 189 -12.33 -4.41 -0.81
N VAL A 190 -13.34 -4.36 0.08
CA VAL A 190 -13.13 -3.99 1.50
C VAL A 190 -12.20 -4.98 2.19
N LEU A 191 -12.37 -6.29 1.97
CA LEU A 191 -11.44 -7.28 2.54
C LEU A 191 -10.02 -7.15 1.98
N ILE A 192 -9.89 -6.84 0.69
CA ILE A 192 -8.59 -6.58 0.06
C ILE A 192 -7.96 -5.36 0.71
N LEU A 193 -8.66 -4.24 0.82
CA LEU A 193 -8.18 -3.03 1.48
C LEU A 193 -7.70 -3.32 2.91
N LEU A 194 -8.52 -4.00 3.73
CA LEU A 194 -8.18 -4.37 5.10
C LEU A 194 -6.87 -5.15 5.20
N VAL A 195 -6.72 -6.23 4.42
CA VAL A 195 -5.52 -7.05 4.53
C VAL A 195 -4.28 -6.30 4.07
N HIS A 196 -4.41 -5.31 3.19
CA HIS A 196 -3.30 -4.49 2.74
C HIS A 196 -2.91 -3.48 3.82
N ASP A 197 -3.83 -2.61 4.20
CA ASP A 197 -3.59 -1.54 5.16
C ASP A 197 -3.13 -2.07 6.51
N ALA A 198 -3.78 -3.13 7.03
CA ALA A 198 -3.42 -3.71 8.31
C ALA A 198 -2.01 -4.32 8.31
N SER A 199 -1.56 -4.88 7.17
CA SER A 199 -0.24 -5.49 7.05
C SER A 199 0.88 -4.48 6.74
N ASP A 200 0.55 -3.26 6.33
CA ASP A 200 1.51 -2.18 6.11
C ASP A 200 1.81 -1.38 7.40
N ILE A 201 0.94 -1.43 8.42
CA ILE A 201 1.21 -0.81 9.74
C ILE A 201 2.55 -1.26 10.34
N PRO A 202 2.88 -2.57 10.44
CA PRO A 202 4.19 -3.01 10.91
C PRO A 202 5.35 -2.54 10.01
N VAL A 203 5.13 -2.41 8.70
CA VAL A 203 6.14 -1.92 7.75
C VAL A 203 6.51 -0.47 8.05
N ASP A 204 5.50 0.37 8.28
CA ASP A 204 5.71 1.78 8.63
C ASP A 204 6.41 1.92 9.97
N LEU A 205 5.94 1.19 10.98
CA LEU A 205 6.54 1.19 12.31
C LEU A 205 8.01 0.73 12.26
N MET A 206 8.31 -0.32 11.49
CA MET A 206 9.68 -0.82 11.31
C MET A 206 10.61 0.25 10.75
N LYS A 207 10.19 0.95 9.70
CA LYS A 207 10.99 2.03 9.08
C LYS A 207 11.15 3.21 10.04
N MET A 208 10.09 3.60 10.75
CA MET A 208 10.17 4.67 11.74
C MET A 208 11.11 4.29 12.90
N ALA A 209 11.07 3.05 13.38
CA ALA A 209 12.00 2.54 14.39
C ALA A 209 13.45 2.55 13.88
N ASN A 210 13.66 2.20 12.61
CA ASN A 210 14.97 2.28 11.95
C ASN A 210 15.50 3.72 11.90
N TYR A 211 14.68 4.70 11.52
CA TYR A 211 15.07 6.13 11.55
C TYR A 211 15.40 6.64 12.94
N LEU A 212 14.75 6.08 13.97
CA LEU A 212 15.04 6.34 15.38
C LEU A 212 16.23 5.53 15.91
N LYS A 213 16.93 4.76 15.07
CA LYS A 213 18.05 3.87 15.44
C LYS A 213 17.70 2.91 16.58
N LEU A 214 16.45 2.44 16.63
CA LEU A 214 15.97 1.50 17.64
C LEU A 214 16.33 0.04 17.27
N GLY A 215 17.52 -0.17 16.72
CA GLY A 215 18.07 -1.49 16.39
C GLY A 215 19.12 -1.92 17.41
N GLY A 216 19.39 -3.22 17.47
CA GLY A 216 20.40 -3.81 18.33
C GLY A 216 20.16 -3.62 19.84
N PRO A 217 21.15 -3.94 20.68
CA PRO A 217 20.98 -3.93 22.14
C PRO A 217 20.59 -2.57 22.72
N ARG A 218 21.11 -1.47 22.16
CA ARG A 218 20.81 -0.11 22.64
C ARG A 218 19.40 0.35 22.28
N GLY A 219 18.84 -0.18 21.19
CA GLY A 219 17.47 0.09 20.73
C GLY A 219 16.45 -0.98 21.16
N PHE A 220 16.82 -1.86 22.08
CA PHE A 220 16.00 -3.01 22.52
C PHE A 220 15.57 -3.96 21.40
N PHE A 221 16.34 -4.03 20.32
CA PHE A 221 16.05 -4.85 19.13
C PHE A 221 14.69 -4.58 18.48
N LEU A 222 14.12 -3.38 18.66
CA LEU A 222 12.76 -3.08 18.21
C LEU A 222 12.65 -3.15 16.68
N THR A 223 13.66 -2.67 15.96
CA THR A 223 13.68 -2.71 14.49
C THR A 223 13.69 -4.15 13.97
N GLU A 224 14.46 -5.04 14.60
CA GLU A 224 14.57 -6.46 14.25
C GLU A 224 13.27 -7.22 14.59
N ILE A 225 12.66 -6.93 15.74
CA ILE A 225 11.36 -7.51 16.12
C ILE A 225 10.30 -7.10 15.11
N LEU A 226 10.22 -5.81 14.75
CA LEU A 226 9.28 -5.32 13.75
C LEU A 226 9.56 -5.92 12.37
N PHE A 227 10.82 -6.09 11.98
CA PHE A 227 11.18 -6.78 10.75
C PHE A 227 10.72 -8.24 10.73
N ALA A 228 10.87 -8.97 11.83
CA ALA A 228 10.36 -10.35 11.94
C ALA A 228 8.82 -10.40 11.83
N ILE A 229 8.12 -9.43 12.41
CA ILE A 229 6.65 -9.28 12.28
C ILE A 229 6.28 -8.98 10.83
N VAL A 230 6.94 -8.01 10.19
CA VAL A 230 6.74 -7.65 8.78
C VAL A 230 6.92 -8.87 7.89
N LEU A 231 8.03 -9.59 8.03
CA LEU A 231 8.31 -10.78 7.24
C LEU A 231 7.21 -11.83 7.42
N SER A 232 6.86 -12.14 8.67
CA SER A 232 5.83 -13.13 8.99
C SER A 232 4.46 -12.74 8.41
N MET A 233 4.04 -11.48 8.61
CA MET A 233 2.77 -10.98 8.09
C MET A 233 2.78 -10.92 6.56
N TRP A 234 3.90 -10.59 5.91
CA TRP A 234 3.99 -10.60 4.45
C TRP A 234 3.74 -11.99 3.88
N PHE A 235 4.36 -13.03 4.45
CA PHE A 235 4.13 -14.41 4.01
C PHE A 235 2.72 -14.89 4.29
N VAL A 236 2.19 -14.65 5.50
CA VAL A 236 0.85 -15.12 5.88
C VAL A 236 -0.24 -14.36 5.13
N VAL A 237 -0.18 -13.03 5.12
CA VAL A 237 -1.26 -12.18 4.59
C VAL A 237 -1.13 -12.01 3.09
N ARG A 238 0.03 -11.57 2.58
CA ARG A 238 0.21 -11.22 1.15
C ARG A 238 0.49 -12.42 0.26
N LEU A 239 1.23 -13.43 0.73
CA LEU A 239 1.62 -14.59 -0.08
C LEU A 239 0.74 -15.83 0.10
N TYR A 240 0.09 -15.99 1.25
CA TYR A 240 -0.79 -17.13 1.51
C TYR A 240 -2.28 -16.74 1.48
N LEU A 241 -2.75 -15.89 2.38
CA LEU A 241 -4.18 -15.56 2.50
C LEU A 241 -4.71 -14.82 1.26
N PHE A 242 -3.97 -13.84 0.73
CA PHE A 242 -4.40 -13.07 -0.43
C PHE A 242 -4.75 -13.97 -1.65
N PRO A 243 -3.87 -14.87 -2.14
CA PRO A 243 -4.21 -15.74 -3.26
C PRO A 243 -5.20 -16.86 -2.89
N THR A 244 -5.03 -17.50 -1.73
CA THR A 244 -5.82 -18.70 -1.38
C THR A 244 -7.26 -18.38 -0.98
N LYS A 245 -7.51 -17.17 -0.46
CA LYS A 245 -8.83 -16.74 -0.02
C LYS A 245 -9.43 -15.67 -0.92
N LEU A 246 -8.73 -14.54 -1.11
CA LEU A 246 -9.33 -13.37 -1.78
C LEU A 246 -9.34 -13.52 -3.30
N ILE A 247 -8.21 -13.91 -3.92
CA ILE A 247 -8.18 -14.20 -5.37
C ILE A 247 -9.04 -15.44 -5.67
N ASN A 248 -8.97 -16.48 -4.83
CA ASN A 248 -9.82 -17.66 -5.01
C ASN A 248 -11.31 -17.29 -5.00
N SER A 249 -11.75 -16.42 -4.08
CA SER A 249 -13.13 -15.97 -4.03
C SER A 249 -13.52 -15.13 -5.24
N ALA A 250 -12.68 -14.15 -5.63
CA ALA A 250 -12.93 -13.29 -6.80
C ALA A 250 -12.93 -14.06 -8.13
N PHE A 251 -12.13 -15.12 -8.22
CA PHE A 251 -12.02 -15.92 -9.43
C PHE A 251 -13.09 -17.02 -9.49
N TRP A 252 -13.15 -17.88 -8.46
CA TRP A 252 -14.00 -19.08 -8.45
C TRP A 252 -15.35 -18.85 -7.78
N GLU A 253 -15.37 -18.44 -6.51
CA GLU A 253 -16.63 -18.35 -5.74
C GLU A 253 -17.61 -17.34 -6.33
N ASN A 254 -17.10 -16.23 -6.88
CA ASN A 254 -17.90 -15.27 -7.65
C ASN A 254 -18.67 -15.95 -8.79
N ARG A 255 -17.98 -16.74 -9.61
CA ARG A 255 -18.59 -17.44 -10.75
C ARG A 255 -19.55 -18.54 -10.29
N GLU A 256 -19.16 -19.31 -9.29
CA GLU A 256 -20.01 -20.37 -8.71
C GLU A 256 -21.29 -19.81 -8.11
N ALA A 257 -21.27 -18.58 -7.57
CA ALA A 257 -22.44 -17.96 -6.99
C ALA A 257 -23.47 -17.50 -8.04
N CYS A 258 -23.05 -17.05 -9.22
CA CYS A 258 -23.92 -16.30 -10.13
C CYS A 258 -24.14 -16.93 -11.51
N MET A 259 -23.41 -17.99 -11.84
CA MET A 259 -23.66 -18.75 -13.07
C MET A 259 -24.74 -19.81 -12.84
N ALA A 260 -25.49 -20.14 -13.91
CA ALA A 260 -26.63 -21.04 -13.81
C ALA A 260 -26.20 -22.48 -13.50
N THR A 261 -25.00 -22.89 -13.93
CA THR A 261 -24.45 -24.22 -13.65
C THR A 261 -22.98 -24.17 -13.25
N LEU A 262 -22.52 -25.15 -12.46
CA LEU A 262 -21.09 -25.31 -12.14
C LEU A 262 -20.23 -25.54 -13.39
N ALA A 263 -20.79 -26.19 -14.42
CA ALA A 263 -20.08 -26.42 -15.67
C ALA A 263 -19.76 -25.11 -16.40
N GLU A 264 -20.70 -24.16 -16.40
CA GLU A 264 -20.47 -22.80 -16.94
C GLU A 264 -19.53 -21.99 -16.04
N ALA A 265 -19.68 -22.10 -14.72
CA ALA A 265 -18.78 -21.43 -13.75
C ALA A 265 -17.31 -21.79 -13.99
N HIS A 266 -17.04 -23.03 -14.39
CA HIS A 266 -15.68 -23.55 -14.62
C HIS A 266 -15.28 -23.56 -16.11
N ASP A 267 -16.11 -23.03 -17.01
CA ASP A 267 -15.75 -22.87 -18.42
C ASP A 267 -14.88 -21.62 -18.64
N LEU A 268 -13.63 -21.85 -19.06
CA LEU A 268 -12.64 -20.81 -19.35
C LEU A 268 -12.57 -20.46 -20.85
N ARG A 269 -13.55 -20.85 -21.68
CA ARG A 269 -13.61 -20.48 -23.10
C ARG A 269 -14.09 -19.02 -23.23
N ILE A 270 -13.10 -18.13 -23.30
CA ILE A 270 -13.10 -16.70 -22.91
C ILE A 270 -14.05 -15.70 -23.62
N LEU A 271 -14.73 -15.99 -24.73
CA LEU A 271 -15.16 -14.88 -25.62
C LEU A 271 -16.66 -14.58 -25.71
N SER A 272 -17.52 -15.38 -25.10
CA SER A 272 -18.97 -15.17 -25.24
C SER A 272 -19.70 -15.80 -24.06
N PHE A 273 -19.88 -15.07 -22.96
CA PHE A 273 -20.72 -15.57 -21.88
C PHE A 273 -21.64 -14.48 -21.30
N PRO A 274 -22.90 -14.83 -20.98
CA PRO A 274 -23.65 -14.13 -19.95
C PRO A 274 -22.93 -14.35 -18.60
N GLY A 275 -22.50 -13.28 -17.95
CA GLY A 275 -21.75 -13.34 -16.69
C GLY A 275 -21.30 -11.97 -16.26
N VAL A 276 -20.51 -11.90 -15.17
CA VAL A 276 -20.13 -10.61 -14.59
C VAL A 276 -19.23 -9.81 -15.54
N PRO A 277 -19.59 -8.57 -15.89
CA PRO A 277 -18.79 -7.75 -16.78
C PRO A 277 -17.38 -7.56 -16.21
N MET A 278 -16.38 -7.54 -17.09
CA MET A 278 -14.97 -7.28 -16.74
C MET A 278 -14.33 -8.25 -15.72
N TRP A 279 -14.93 -9.40 -15.43
CA TRP A 279 -14.38 -10.40 -14.48
C TRP A 279 -12.91 -10.77 -14.78
N PHE A 280 -12.56 -11.00 -16.04
CA PHE A 280 -11.18 -11.28 -16.45
C PHE A 280 -10.25 -10.09 -16.17
N GLY A 281 -10.71 -8.88 -16.45
CA GLY A 281 -9.95 -7.66 -16.22
C GLY A 281 -9.65 -7.44 -14.74
N PHE A 282 -10.65 -7.55 -13.88
CA PHE A 282 -10.48 -7.42 -12.44
C PHE A 282 -9.52 -8.46 -11.87
N ASN A 283 -9.66 -9.73 -12.27
CA ASN A 283 -8.76 -10.80 -11.82
C ASN A 283 -7.34 -10.64 -12.39
N ALA A 284 -7.17 -10.12 -13.60
CA ALA A 284 -5.85 -9.81 -14.14
C ALA A 284 -5.14 -8.71 -13.32
N LEU A 285 -5.87 -7.70 -12.85
CA LEU A 285 -5.33 -6.68 -11.94
C LEU A 285 -4.94 -7.29 -10.58
N LEU A 286 -5.77 -8.16 -9.99
CA LEU A 286 -5.44 -8.86 -8.75
C LEU A 286 -4.20 -9.74 -8.88
N LEU A 287 -4.05 -10.46 -9.99
CA LEU A 287 -2.87 -11.28 -10.28
C LEU A 287 -1.62 -10.40 -10.51
N THR A 288 -1.78 -9.24 -11.13
CA THR A 288 -0.69 -8.25 -11.26
C THR A 288 -0.25 -7.76 -9.89
N LEU A 289 -1.19 -7.42 -9.01
CA LEU A 289 -0.89 -7.02 -7.63
C LEU A 289 -0.20 -8.16 -6.85
N PHE A 290 -0.64 -9.41 -7.04
CA PHE A 290 0.00 -10.57 -6.44
C PHE A 290 1.44 -10.79 -6.94
N ALA A 291 1.69 -10.58 -8.23
CA ALA A 291 3.05 -10.65 -8.77
C ALA A 291 3.98 -9.61 -8.12
N LEU A 292 3.47 -8.39 -7.85
CA LEU A 292 4.20 -7.38 -7.09
C LEU A 292 4.46 -7.83 -5.64
N HIS A 293 3.49 -8.48 -4.98
CA HIS A 293 3.71 -9.05 -3.64
C HIS A 293 4.81 -10.11 -3.61
N ILE A 294 4.88 -10.98 -4.62
CA ILE A 294 5.97 -11.96 -4.77
C ILE A 294 7.31 -11.25 -4.92
N TRP A 295 7.35 -10.21 -5.77
CA TRP A 295 8.56 -9.41 -5.97
C TRP A 295 9.06 -8.76 -4.67
N TRP A 296 8.19 -8.08 -3.92
CA TRP A 296 8.55 -7.50 -2.63
C TRP A 296 8.87 -8.55 -1.57
N GLY A 297 8.20 -9.71 -1.60
CA GLY A 297 8.53 -10.85 -0.74
C GLY A 297 9.96 -11.36 -0.98
N PHE A 298 10.37 -11.43 -2.26
CA PHE A 298 11.77 -11.72 -2.62
C PHE A 298 12.73 -10.67 -2.05
N LEU A 299 12.41 -9.38 -2.10
CA LEU A 299 13.24 -8.33 -1.51
C LEU A 299 13.36 -8.45 0.02
N LEU A 300 12.27 -8.80 0.72
CA LEU A 300 12.29 -9.04 2.17
C LEU A 300 13.18 -10.23 2.55
N VAL A 301 13.10 -11.35 1.80
CA VAL A 301 13.96 -12.51 2.02
C VAL A 301 15.43 -12.16 1.75
N ARG A 302 15.70 -11.42 0.67
CA ARG A 302 17.05 -10.95 0.36
C ARG A 302 17.61 -10.06 1.47
N LEU A 303 16.78 -9.16 2.01
CA LEU A 303 17.16 -8.31 3.14
C LEU A 303 17.47 -9.17 4.38
N LEU A 304 16.65 -10.17 4.69
CA LEU A 304 16.91 -11.11 5.79
C LEU A 304 18.25 -11.84 5.61
N VAL A 305 18.50 -12.45 4.44
CA VAL A 305 19.76 -13.14 4.14
C VAL A 305 20.94 -12.19 4.30
N THR A 306 20.79 -10.95 3.86
CA THR A 306 21.86 -9.95 3.98
C THR A 306 22.10 -9.55 5.44
N VAL A 307 21.05 -9.34 6.23
CA VAL A 307 21.14 -9.05 7.68
C VAL A 307 21.75 -10.22 8.46
N MET A 308 21.52 -11.46 8.02
CA MET A 308 22.13 -12.64 8.65
C MET A 308 23.59 -12.86 8.26
N THR A 309 24.02 -12.31 7.12
CA THR A 309 25.38 -12.52 6.57
C THR A 309 26.30 -11.30 6.71
N LYS A 310 25.75 -10.10 6.92
CA LYS A 310 26.44 -8.82 7.14
C LYS A 310 25.85 -8.08 8.34
N THR A 311 26.58 -7.13 8.92
CA THR A 311 26.08 -6.28 10.01
C THR A 311 24.91 -5.39 9.54
N ALA A 312 23.75 -5.49 10.20
CA ALA A 312 22.45 -4.97 9.75
C ALA A 312 22.38 -3.46 9.42
N HIS A 313 23.23 -2.64 10.02
CA HIS A 313 23.10 -1.17 10.00
C HIS A 313 23.47 -0.52 8.65
N ASP A 314 24.33 -1.15 7.83
CA ASP A 314 24.77 -0.56 6.55
C ASP A 314 23.83 -0.88 5.37
N THR A 315 22.88 -1.81 5.55
CA THR A 315 22.21 -2.49 4.43
C THR A 315 20.84 -1.90 4.06
N ALA A 316 20.03 -1.48 5.04
CA ALA A 316 18.70 -0.91 4.76
C ALA A 316 18.76 0.36 3.88
N LYS A 317 19.87 1.10 4.00
CA LYS A 317 20.17 2.30 3.21
C LYS A 317 20.49 2.00 1.73
N GLU A 318 21.05 0.83 1.42
CA GLU A 318 21.45 0.49 0.04
C GLU A 318 20.31 -0.09 -0.81
N GLU A 319 19.42 -0.87 -0.19
CA GLU A 319 18.43 -1.67 -0.92
C GLU A 319 17.00 -1.11 -0.89
N TYR A 320 16.55 -0.48 0.20
CA TYR A 320 15.16 -0.02 0.34
C TYR A 320 15.01 1.51 0.18
N GLU A 321 15.96 2.30 0.68
CA GLU A 321 15.83 3.78 0.70
C GLU A 321 16.55 4.50 -0.44
N GLY A 322 17.33 3.78 -1.24
CA GLY A 322 18.29 4.40 -2.14
C GLY A 322 19.39 5.12 -1.34
N THR A 323 20.61 5.06 -1.86
CA THR A 323 21.70 5.89 -1.35
C THR A 323 21.36 7.36 -1.61
N SER A 324 20.62 8.02 -0.71
CA SER A 324 20.71 9.47 -0.63
C SER A 324 22.12 9.78 -0.14
N SER A 325 22.88 10.44 -1.00
CA SER A 325 24.20 10.97 -0.70
C SER A 325 24.10 11.84 0.54
N ASP A 326 24.62 11.35 1.67
CA ASP A 326 24.92 12.11 2.89
C ASP A 326 25.87 11.26 3.74
N ASP A 327 26.92 10.78 3.09
CA ASP A 327 28.16 10.46 3.77
C ASP A 327 29.12 11.60 3.48
N ASP A 328 28.90 12.74 4.14
CA ASP A 328 29.98 13.67 4.38
C ASP A 328 30.56 13.29 5.74
N GLY A 329 31.76 12.73 5.67
CA GLY A 329 32.51 12.24 6.80
C GLY A 329 32.76 13.34 7.83
N ASP A 330 32.46 13.03 9.09
CA ASP A 330 32.97 13.80 10.22
C ASP A 330 33.48 12.91 11.38
N ASP A 331 33.53 11.59 11.20
CA ASP A 331 34.15 10.66 12.17
C ASP A 331 35.67 10.48 11.94
N ALA A 332 36.31 11.30 11.11
CA ALA A 332 37.75 11.25 10.82
C ALA A 332 38.56 12.41 11.43
N LYS A 333 38.03 13.14 12.42
CA LYS A 333 38.73 14.27 13.05
C LYS A 333 38.88 14.24 14.58
N ASP A 334 38.80 13.07 15.21
CA ASP A 334 39.13 12.95 16.65
C ASP A 334 40.15 11.83 16.95
N LYS A 335 41.14 11.68 16.07
CA LYS A 335 42.37 10.91 16.33
C LYS A 335 43.55 11.58 15.63
N THR A 336 43.92 12.77 16.08
CA THR A 336 45.26 13.36 15.94
C THR A 336 45.26 14.66 16.74
N ASP A 337 45.49 14.53 18.06
CA ASP A 337 46.64 15.14 18.76
C ASP A 337 46.62 14.74 20.24
#